data_AF-A0A849Q794-F1
#
_entry.id   AF-A0A849Q794-F1
#
_cell.length_a   1.000
_cell.length_b   1.000
_cell.length_c   1.000
_cell.angle_alpha   90.00
_cell.angle_beta   90.00
_cell.angle_gamma   90.00
#
_symmetry.space_group_name_H-M   'P 1'
#
loop_
_entity.id
_entity.type
_entity.pdbx_description
1 polymer ?
#
loop_
_entity_poly.entity_id
_entity_poly.type
_entity_poly.pdbx_seq_one_letter_code
_entity_poly.pdbx_strand_id
1 'polypeptide(L)' 'MAKPRNEIAVKRLFTNVYICMRCNAKVRSGKRDGIKCRKCNSKNMRLKNKDVKG' A
#
# COMPACT_ATOMS: atom_id res chain seq x y z
N MET A 1 20.59 -7.42 -6.21
CA MET A 1 19.30 -7.44 -5.48
C MET A 1 18.74 -8.85 -5.55
N ALA A 2 18.57 -9.54 -4.42
CA ALA A 2 18.06 -10.92 -4.41
C ALA A 2 16.62 -10.97 -4.95
N LYS A 3 16.33 -11.88 -5.88
CA LYS A 3 14.96 -12.10 -6.37
C LYS A 3 14.10 -12.66 -5.23
N PRO A 4 12.89 -12.12 -4.99
CA PRO A 4 12.01 -12.65 -3.97
C PRO A 4 11.62 -14.09 -4.33
N ARG A 5 11.77 -14.99 -3.36
CA ARG A 5 11.58 -16.45 -3.44
C ARG A 5 10.19 -16.90 -3.94
N ASN A 6 9.21 -15.99 -4.00
CA ASN A 6 7.85 -16.26 -4.45
C ASN A 6 7.19 -14.99 -5.04
N GLU A 7 7.34 -14.80 -6.34
CA GLU A 7 6.79 -13.65 -7.08
C GLU A 7 5.27 -13.52 -6.96
N ILE A 8 4.56 -14.66 -6.85
CA ILE A 8 3.10 -14.71 -6.68
C ILE A 8 2.68 -14.13 -5.32
N ALA A 9 3.41 -14.46 -4.26
CA ALA A 9 3.14 -13.95 -2.93
C ALA A 9 3.35 -12.43 -2.88
N VAL A 10 4.39 -11.92 -3.54
CA VAL A 10 4.65 -10.48 -3.64
C VAL A 10 3.50 -9.75 -4.33
N LYS A 11 3.03 -10.28 -5.47
CA LYS A 11 1.87 -9.71 -6.19
C LYS A 11 0.61 -9.68 -5.32
N ARG A 12 0.33 -10.75 -4.57
CA ARG A 12 -0.87 -10.83 -3.70
C ARG A 12 -0.80 -9.88 -2.49
N LEU A 13 0.38 -9.72 -1.91
CA LEU A 13 0.56 -9.04 -0.62
C LEU A 13 0.83 -7.54 -0.77
N PHE A 14 1.40 -7.09 -1.89
CA PHE A 14 1.92 -5.74 -2.06
C PHE A 14 1.34 -4.97 -3.25
N THR A 15 0.80 -5.64 -4.27
CA THR A 15 0.18 -4.94 -5.40
C THR A 15 -1.14 -4.33 -4.98
N ASN A 16 -1.35 -3.04 -5.32
CA ASN A 16 -2.61 -2.31 -5.09
C ASN A 16 -3.02 -2.19 -3.61
N VAL A 17 -2.10 -2.44 -2.67
CA VAL A 17 -2.33 -2.24 -1.24
C VAL A 17 -1.70 -0.91 -0.83
N TYR A 18 -2.54 -0.05 -0.27
CA TYR A 18 -2.16 1.26 0.25
C TYR A 18 -2.28 1.28 1.76
N ILE A 19 -1.36 1.97 2.42
CA ILE A 19 -1.33 2.18 3.86
C ILE A 19 -1.51 3.68 4.09
N CYS A 20 -2.46 4.04 4.95
CA CYS A 20 -2.60 5.42 5.37
C CYS A 20 -1.45 5.87 6.27
N MET A 21 -0.89 7.04 5.99
CA MET A 21 0.20 7.62 6.79
C MET A 21 -0.24 8.18 8.15
N ARG A 22 -1.56 8.31 8.40
CA ARG A 22 -2.10 8.77 9.69
C ARG A 22 -2.60 7.62 10.55
N CYS A 23 -3.43 6.76 9.97
CA CYS A 23 -4.20 5.73 10.66
C CYS A 23 -3.56 4.32 10.54
N ASN A 24 -2.51 4.16 9.70
CA ASN A 24 -1.91 2.88 9.30
C ASN A 24 -2.91 1.83 8.74
N ALA A 25 -4.14 2.23 8.44
CA ALA A 25 -5.13 1.34 7.85
C ALA A 25 -4.74 0.94 6.43
N LYS A 26 -4.98 -0.34 6.12
CA LYS A 26 -4.74 -0.92 4.80
C LYS A 26 -5.99 -0.75 3.93
N VAL A 27 -5.80 -0.27 2.71
CA VAL A 27 -6.85 -0.17 1.69
C VAL A 27 -6.34 -0.82 0.42
N ARG A 28 -7.14 -1.70 -0.18
CA ARG A 28 -6.84 -2.28 -1.48
C ARG A 28 -7.62 -1.50 -2.54
N SER A 29 -6.93 -0.92 -3.51
CA SER A 29 -7.54 -0.15 -4.61
C SER A 29 -6.70 -0.32 -5.87
N GLY A 30 -7.34 -0.55 -7.02
CA GLY A 30 -6.65 -0.63 -8.31
C GLY A 30 -6.22 0.73 -8.89
N LYS A 31 -6.74 1.84 -8.33
CA LYS A 31 -6.44 3.21 -8.76
C LYS A 31 -5.90 4.01 -7.59
N ARG A 32 -4.82 4.76 -7.80
CA ARG A 32 -4.22 5.66 -6.80
C ARG A 32 -5.10 6.89 -6.55
N ASP A 33 -5.76 7.38 -7.60
CA ASP A 33 -6.56 8.59 -7.54
C ASP A 33 -7.83 8.37 -6.73
N GLY A 34 -8.09 9.30 -5.80
CA GLY A 34 -9.31 9.30 -4.98
C GLY A 34 -9.32 8.34 -3.79
N ILE A 35 -8.23 7.61 -3.50
CA ILE A 35 -8.19 6.75 -2.31
C ILE A 35 -8.26 7.59 -1.02
N LYS A 36 -9.18 7.22 -0.12
CA LYS A 36 -9.30 7.77 1.24
C LYS A 36 -9.15 6.64 2.29
N CYS A 37 -8.50 6.91 3.43
CA CYS A 37 -8.51 5.97 4.58
C CYS A 37 -9.96 5.80 5.06
N ARG A 38 -10.46 4.56 5.11
CA ARG A 38 -11.82 4.26 5.63
C ARG A 38 -12.01 4.55 7.12
N LYS A 39 -10.92 4.79 7.87
CA LYS A 39 -10.96 5.12 9.31
C LYS A 39 -10.87 6.62 9.59
N CYS A 40 -9.95 7.34 8.94
CA CYS A 40 -9.68 8.76 9.24
C CYS A 40 -9.98 9.71 8.07
N ASN A 41 -10.54 9.21 6.96
CA ASN A 41 -10.85 9.96 5.73
C ASN A 41 -9.68 10.71 5.09
N SER A 42 -8.45 10.49 5.56
CA SER A 42 -7.26 11.10 4.98
C SER A 42 -6.97 10.58 3.58
N LYS A 43 -6.54 11.48 2.70
CA LYS A 43 -6.03 11.18 1.36
C LYS A 43 -4.53 10.83 1.36
N ASN A 44 -3.84 10.96 2.51
CA ASN A 44 -2.43 10.63 2.63
C ASN A 44 -2.23 9.13 2.78
N MET A 45 -2.03 8.48 1.64
CA MET A 45 -1.86 7.04 1.48
C MET A 45 -0.54 6.75 0.77
N ARG A 46 0.24 5.81 1.28
CA ARG A 46 1.43 5.27 0.61
C ARG A 46 1.15 3.88 0.06
N LEU A 47 1.86 3.47 -0.99
CA LEU A 47 1.86 2.07 -1.41
C LEU A 47 2.60 1.23 -0.37
N LYS A 48 2.07 0.05 -0.04
CA LYS A 48 2.69 -0.87 0.92
C LYS A 48 4.07 -1.34 0.43
N ASN A 49 4.24 -1.50 -0.88
CA ASN A 49 5.51 -1.89 -1.49
C ASN A 49 6.56 -0.76 -1.52
N LYS A 50 6.16 0.48 -1.26
CA LYS A 50 7.10 1.59 -1.18
C LYS A 50 7.61 1.67 0.25
N ASP A 51 8.91 1.46 0.39
CA ASP A 51 9.62 1.77 1.62
C ASP A 51 9.57 3.29 1.87
N VAL A 52 9.53 3.68 3.13
CA VAL A 52 9.68 5.09 3.49
C VAL A 52 11.17 5.33 3.40
N LYS A 53 11.61 6.21 2.49
CA LYS A 53 13.00 6.68 2.48
C LYS A 53 13.18 7.46 3.80
N GLY A 54 13.67 6.77 4.83
CA GLY A 54 14.18 7.35 6.06
C GLY A 54 15.63 7.77 5.87
#